data_AF-A0A154ICL9-F1
#
_entry.id   AF-A0A154ICL9-F1
#
_cell.length_a   1.000
_cell.length_b   1.000
_cell.length_c   1.000
_cell.angle_alpha   90.00
_cell.angle_beta   90.00
_cell.angle_gamma   90.00
#
_symmetry.space_group_name_H-M   'P 1'
#
loop_
_entity.id
_entity.type
_entity.pdbx_description
1 polymer ?
#
loop_
_entity_poly.entity_id
_entity_poly.type
_entity_poly.pdbx_seq_one_letter_code
_entity_poly.pdbx_strand_id
1 'polypeptide(L)'
;MSEALTELASYLGEARGNLIAASQMKYGELTLTTTGENLVALLTFLRDDAKCGFVNLIDICGVDWPQRELRFDVVYHLLSPKKNLRIRVKVATDEDTPVPSACPVYPGADWFERETWDMYGVLFTGHPDLRRILTDYGFEGHPLRKDFPTTGFVEVRYDDAAKRVVYEPVELKQEFRNFDFMSPWEGTEYVLPGDEKAKP
;
A
#
# COMPACT_ATOMS: atom_id res chain seq x y z
N MET A 1 -25.24 3.27 -1.51
CA MET A 1 -23.87 2.79 -1.83
C MET A 1 -23.37 1.81 -0.77
N SER A 2 -23.58 2.10 0.53
CA SER A 2 -23.26 1.19 1.63
C SER A 2 -23.98 -0.16 1.54
N GLU A 3 -25.29 -0.18 1.24
CA GLU A 3 -26.09 -1.41 1.22
C GLU A 3 -25.58 -2.46 0.21
N ALA A 4 -25.25 -2.05 -1.02
CA ALA A 4 -24.67 -2.93 -2.05
C ALA A 4 -23.30 -3.50 -1.64
N LEU A 5 -22.51 -2.75 -0.87
CA LEU A 5 -21.24 -3.24 -0.33
C LEU A 5 -21.46 -4.21 0.85
N THR A 6 -22.53 -4.03 1.63
CA THR A 6 -22.89 -4.94 2.72
C THR A 6 -23.37 -6.27 2.16
N GLU A 7 -24.22 -6.24 1.13
CA GLU A 7 -24.63 -7.44 0.39
C GLU A 7 -23.43 -8.16 -0.23
N LEU A 8 -22.50 -7.40 -0.83
CA LEU A 8 -21.27 -7.96 -1.38
C LEU A 8 -20.41 -8.60 -0.28
N ALA A 9 -20.24 -7.95 0.87
CA ALA A 9 -19.50 -8.50 2.00
C ALA A 9 -20.13 -9.81 2.51
N SER A 10 -21.45 -9.87 2.64
CA SER A 10 -22.18 -11.10 3.02
C SER A 10 -21.96 -12.21 1.99
N TYR A 11 -22.09 -11.87 0.70
CA TYR A 11 -21.87 -12.83 -0.39
C TYR A 11 -20.45 -13.38 -0.41
N LEU A 12 -19.44 -12.52 -0.21
CA LEU A 12 -18.03 -12.92 -0.14
C LEU A 12 -17.77 -13.83 1.06
N GLY A 13 -18.39 -13.54 2.21
CA GLY A 13 -18.34 -14.39 3.40
C GLY A 13 -18.92 -15.78 3.16
N GLU A 14 -20.05 -15.89 2.46
CA GLU A 14 -20.69 -17.16 2.14
C GLU A 14 -19.95 -17.96 1.05
N ALA A 15 -19.50 -17.29 -0.01
CA ALA A 15 -18.90 -17.97 -1.16
C ALA A 15 -17.45 -18.43 -0.91
N ARG A 16 -16.67 -17.60 -0.21
CA ARG A 16 -15.21 -17.75 -0.04
C ARG A 16 -14.71 -17.24 1.32
N GLY A 17 -15.47 -17.45 2.39
CA GLY A 17 -15.07 -17.04 3.74
C GLY A 17 -13.74 -17.64 4.22
N ASN A 18 -13.35 -18.80 3.70
CA ASN A 18 -12.06 -19.43 3.97
C ASN A 18 -10.84 -18.66 3.42
N LEU A 19 -11.04 -17.77 2.44
CA LEU A 19 -9.97 -16.93 1.89
C LEU A 19 -9.89 -15.55 2.56
N ILE A 20 -10.84 -15.21 3.43
CA ILE A 20 -10.97 -13.88 4.04
C ILE A 20 -10.77 -14.02 5.54
N ALA A 21 -9.71 -13.40 6.07
CA ALA A 21 -9.44 -13.39 7.50
C ALA A 21 -10.36 -12.39 8.24
N ALA A 22 -10.61 -11.22 7.64
CA ALA A 22 -11.52 -10.23 8.20
C ALA A 22 -12.14 -9.35 7.10
N SER A 23 -13.35 -8.86 7.35
CA SER A 23 -14.01 -7.85 6.51
C SER A 23 -14.42 -6.66 7.37
N GLN A 24 -14.06 -5.45 6.96
CA GLN A 24 -14.42 -4.22 7.66
C GLN A 24 -15.03 -3.21 6.69
N MET A 25 -16.09 -2.55 7.13
CA MET A 25 -16.69 -1.42 6.41
C MET A 25 -16.46 -0.14 7.21
N LYS A 26 -15.76 0.83 6.63
CA LYS A 26 -15.53 2.14 7.24
C LYS A 26 -15.68 3.21 6.18
N TYR A 27 -16.35 4.31 6.54
CA TYR A 27 -16.54 5.49 5.66
C TYR A 27 -17.07 5.16 4.26
N GLY A 28 -17.91 4.12 4.13
CA GLY A 28 -18.47 3.69 2.84
C GLY A 28 -17.52 2.84 1.97
N GLU A 29 -16.39 2.38 2.50
CA GLU A 29 -15.45 1.50 1.80
C GLU A 29 -15.39 0.11 2.45
N LEU A 30 -15.40 -0.93 1.60
CA LEU A 30 -15.21 -2.32 2.03
C LEU A 30 -13.72 -2.68 1.97
N THR A 31 -13.16 -3.06 3.11
CA THR A 31 -11.79 -3.58 3.24
C THR A 31 -11.82 -5.05 3.63
N LEU A 32 -11.17 -5.90 2.83
CA LEU A 32 -10.98 -7.32 3.08
C LEU A 32 -9.53 -7.54 3.51
N THR A 33 -9.32 -8.27 4.59
CA THR A 33 -7.99 -8.70 5.02
C THR A 33 -7.84 -10.18 4.69
N THR A 34 -6.74 -10.55 4.03
CA THR A 34 -6.40 -11.94 3.67
C THR A 34 -4.95 -12.25 4.02
N THR A 35 -4.58 -13.52 3.91
CA THR A 35 -3.21 -14.01 4.11
C THR A 35 -2.48 -14.09 2.77
N GLY A 36 -1.14 -14.07 2.78
CA GLY A 36 -0.33 -14.16 1.57
C GLY A 36 -0.68 -15.36 0.69
N GLU A 37 -0.86 -16.54 1.29
CA GLU A 37 -1.20 -17.78 0.58
C GLU A 37 -2.53 -17.72 -0.18
N ASN A 38 -3.52 -17.04 0.40
CA ASN A 38 -4.87 -16.95 -0.16
C ASN A 38 -5.07 -15.78 -1.12
N LEU A 39 -4.09 -14.87 -1.21
CA LEU A 39 -4.18 -13.63 -1.97
C LEU A 39 -4.53 -13.88 -3.45
N VAL A 40 -3.75 -14.72 -4.15
CA VAL A 40 -3.93 -14.96 -5.58
C VAL A 40 -5.30 -15.60 -5.87
N ALA A 41 -5.72 -16.54 -5.02
CA ALA A 41 -7.02 -17.20 -5.13
C ALA A 41 -8.17 -16.20 -4.92
N LEU A 42 -8.05 -15.30 -3.93
CA LEU A 42 -9.04 -14.27 -3.65
C LEU A 42 -9.12 -13.25 -4.79
N LEU A 43 -7.98 -12.75 -5.28
CA LEU A 43 -7.93 -11.80 -6.40
C LEU A 43 -8.51 -12.40 -7.69
N THR A 44 -8.19 -13.66 -7.99
CA THR A 44 -8.75 -14.38 -9.13
C THR A 44 -10.26 -14.49 -9.03
N PHE A 45 -10.78 -14.85 -7.85
CA PHE A 45 -12.21 -14.92 -7.61
C PHE A 45 -12.90 -13.56 -7.77
N LEU A 46 -12.32 -12.49 -7.22
CA LEU A 46 -12.86 -11.14 -7.33
C LEU A 46 -12.91 -10.64 -8.78
N ARG A 47 -11.96 -11.04 -9.61
CA ARG A 47 -11.91 -10.73 -11.04
C ARG A 47 -12.95 -11.51 -11.84
N ASP A 48 -13.01 -12.83 -11.64
CA ASP A 48 -13.73 -13.75 -12.53
C ASP A 48 -15.22 -13.92 -12.16
N ASP A 49 -15.59 -13.70 -10.89
CA ASP A 49 -16.97 -13.86 -10.46
C ASP A 49 -17.89 -12.80 -11.07
N ALA A 50 -19.05 -13.26 -11.59
CA ALA A 50 -20.02 -12.41 -12.28
C ALA A 50 -20.68 -11.37 -11.35
N LYS A 51 -20.75 -11.64 -10.03
CA LYS A 51 -21.27 -10.67 -9.05
C LYS A 51 -20.18 -9.69 -8.58
N CYS A 52 -18.90 -9.98 -8.74
CA CYS A 52 -17.82 -9.09 -8.35
C CYS A 52 -17.33 -8.25 -9.53
N GLY A 53 -16.79 -8.91 -10.56
CA GLY A 53 -16.31 -8.27 -11.79
C GLY A 53 -15.24 -7.19 -11.57
N PHE A 54 -14.37 -7.36 -10.57
CA PHE A 54 -13.27 -6.44 -10.28
C PHE A 54 -12.15 -6.63 -11.30
N VAL A 55 -12.38 -6.14 -12.52
CA VAL A 55 -11.45 -6.29 -13.65
C VAL A 55 -10.34 -5.24 -13.64
N ASN A 56 -10.53 -4.12 -12.94
CA ASN A 56 -9.58 -3.02 -12.95
C ASN A 56 -8.80 -2.95 -11.64
N LEU A 57 -7.48 -3.16 -11.71
CA LEU A 57 -6.54 -2.89 -10.64
C LEU A 57 -6.20 -1.40 -10.68
N ILE A 58 -6.52 -0.68 -9.60
CA ILE A 58 -6.28 0.75 -9.50
C ILE A 58 -4.88 1.03 -8.98
N ASP A 59 -4.48 0.33 -7.92
CA ASP A 59 -3.26 0.64 -7.20
C ASP A 59 -2.84 -0.52 -6.28
N ILE A 60 -1.53 -0.65 -6.04
CA ILE A 60 -0.93 -1.51 -5.00
C ILE A 60 0.04 -0.65 -4.19
N CYS A 61 -0.27 -0.49 -2.91
CA CYS A 61 0.53 0.32 -1.99
C CYS A 61 1.05 -0.50 -0.82
N GLY A 62 2.26 -0.21 -0.36
CA GLY A 62 2.77 -0.64 0.94
C GLY A 62 2.43 0.36 2.04
N VAL A 63 2.22 -0.12 3.27
CA VAL A 63 2.13 0.72 4.47
C VAL A 63 2.99 0.09 5.56
N ASP A 64 3.88 0.90 6.14
CA ASP A 64 4.79 0.47 7.21
C ASP A 64 4.22 0.81 8.60
N TRP A 65 4.00 -0.23 9.41
CA TRP A 65 3.56 -0.20 10.80
C TRP A 65 4.65 -0.80 11.72
N PRO A 66 5.63 0.00 12.17
CA PRO A 66 6.79 -0.52 12.90
C PRO A 66 6.45 -1.12 14.28
N GLN A 67 5.26 -0.85 14.83
CA GLN A 67 4.83 -1.42 16.10
C GLN A 67 4.20 -2.82 15.99
N ARG A 68 3.98 -3.34 14.78
CA ARG A 68 3.38 -4.67 14.55
C ARG A 68 4.45 -5.71 14.26
N GLU A 69 4.19 -6.98 14.60
CA GLU A 69 5.05 -8.11 14.21
C GLU A 69 5.14 -8.24 12.68
N LEU A 70 3.98 -8.21 12.01
CA LEU A 70 3.90 -8.05 10.56
C LEU A 70 3.93 -6.56 10.23
N ARG A 71 5.14 -6.09 9.94
CA ARG A 71 5.47 -4.67 9.76
C ARG A 71 4.75 -4.03 8.57
N PHE A 72 4.61 -4.73 7.45
CA PHE A 72 4.07 -4.14 6.23
C PHE A 72 2.65 -4.62 5.93
N ASP A 73 1.77 -3.68 5.58
CA ASP A 73 0.50 -3.98 4.93
C ASP A 73 0.63 -3.70 3.43
N VAL A 74 0.45 -4.70 2.57
CA VAL A 74 0.28 -4.53 1.13
C VAL A 74 -1.21 -4.38 0.84
N VAL A 75 -1.58 -3.27 0.20
CA VAL A 75 -2.95 -2.84 -0.02
C VAL A 75 -3.25 -2.80 -1.51
N TYR A 76 -4.21 -3.62 -1.95
CA TYR A 76 -4.69 -3.69 -3.32
C TYR A 76 -6.00 -2.94 -3.44
N HIS A 77 -6.05 -2.00 -4.38
CA HIS A 77 -7.25 -1.25 -4.71
C HIS A 77 -7.86 -1.75 -6.00
N LEU A 78 -9.11 -2.20 -5.94
CA LEU A 78 -9.80 -2.78 -7.09
C LEU A 78 -11.09 -2.00 -7.40
N LEU A 79 -11.41 -1.92 -8.69
CA LEU A 79 -12.61 -1.30 -9.21
C LEU A 79 -13.34 -2.28 -10.14
N SER A 80 -14.65 -2.38 -9.96
CA SER A 80 -15.56 -3.07 -10.87
C SER A 80 -16.29 -2.02 -11.72
N PRO A 81 -15.92 -1.81 -13.00
CA PRO A 81 -16.58 -0.81 -13.85
C PRO A 81 -18.04 -1.14 -14.13
N LYS A 82 -18.39 -2.43 -14.19
CA LYS A 82 -19.78 -2.88 -14.45
C LYS A 82 -20.72 -2.53 -13.31
N LYS A 83 -20.26 -2.65 -12.07
CA LYS A 83 -21.08 -2.36 -10.87
C LYS A 83 -20.79 -0.98 -10.28
N ASN A 84 -19.75 -0.31 -10.74
CA ASN A 84 -19.21 0.92 -10.19
C ASN A 84 -18.94 0.81 -8.66
N LEU A 85 -18.36 -0.32 -8.24
CA LEU A 85 -18.01 -0.60 -6.85
C LEU A 85 -16.49 -0.67 -6.70
N ARG A 86 -15.98 -0.21 -5.54
CA ARG A 86 -14.58 -0.29 -5.16
C ARG A 86 -14.41 -1.15 -3.93
N ILE A 87 -13.35 -1.93 -3.90
CA ILE A 87 -12.96 -2.71 -2.73
C ILE A 87 -11.46 -2.56 -2.49
N ARG A 88 -11.07 -2.76 -1.24
CA ARG A 88 -9.68 -2.77 -0.80
C ARG A 88 -9.35 -4.15 -0.26
N VAL A 89 -8.28 -4.78 -0.72
CA VAL A 89 -7.77 -6.04 -0.17
C VAL A 89 -6.45 -5.74 0.51
N LYS A 90 -6.25 -6.24 1.73
CA LYS A 90 -5.04 -6.04 2.53
C LYS A 90 -4.39 -7.36 2.87
N VAL A 91 -3.07 -7.40 2.79
CA VAL A 91 -2.24 -8.51 3.24
C VAL A 91 -1.15 -7.96 4.15
N ALA A 92 -1.02 -8.55 5.33
CA ALA A 92 0.07 -8.21 6.25
C ALA A 92 1.27 -9.14 5.98
N THR A 93 2.47 -8.59 6.01
CA THR A 93 3.75 -9.29 5.79
C THR A 93 4.85 -8.67 6.64
N ASP A 94 5.95 -9.41 6.82
CA ASP A 94 7.18 -8.95 7.45
C ASP A 94 8.24 -8.60 6.37
N GLU A 95 9.50 -8.43 6.79
CA GLU A 95 10.63 -8.11 5.90
C GLU A 95 11.13 -9.32 5.09
N ASP A 96 10.98 -10.53 5.63
CA ASP A 96 11.60 -11.74 5.07
C ASP A 96 10.61 -12.63 4.31
N THR A 97 9.34 -12.61 4.71
CA THR A 97 8.28 -13.43 4.13
C THR A 97 7.82 -12.80 2.82
N PRO A 98 7.95 -13.51 1.69
CA PRO A 98 7.51 -12.98 0.42
C PRO A 98 5.99 -13.11 0.24
N VAL A 99 5.39 -12.11 -0.40
CA VAL A 99 3.98 -12.13 -0.80
C VAL A 99 3.86 -12.67 -2.24
N PRO A 100 2.88 -13.51 -2.58
CA PRO A 100 2.66 -13.92 -3.96
C PRO A 100 2.31 -12.74 -4.88
N SER A 101 2.96 -12.67 -6.04
CA SER A 101 2.68 -11.67 -7.07
C SER A 101 1.27 -11.82 -7.64
N ALA A 102 0.58 -10.69 -7.80
CA ALA A 102 -0.71 -10.55 -8.46
C ALA A 102 -0.59 -10.39 -9.99
N CYS A 103 0.63 -10.34 -10.56
CA CYS A 103 0.87 -10.26 -12.01
C CYS A 103 0.09 -11.29 -12.85
N PRO A 104 -0.05 -12.57 -12.44
CA PRO A 104 -0.85 -13.54 -13.18
C PRO A 104 -2.35 -13.22 -13.23
N VAL A 105 -2.85 -12.44 -12.26
CA VAL A 105 -4.26 -12.03 -12.18
C VAL A 105 -4.48 -10.71 -12.90
N TYR A 106 -3.62 -9.73 -12.61
CA TYR A 106 -3.63 -8.39 -13.17
C TYR A 106 -2.27 -8.05 -13.76
N PRO A 107 -2.12 -8.02 -15.10
CA PRO A 107 -0.84 -7.68 -15.73
C PRO A 107 -0.32 -6.28 -15.34
N GLY A 108 -1.22 -5.36 -14.96
CA GLY A 108 -0.85 -4.03 -14.47
C GLY A 108 -0.17 -4.01 -13.09
N ALA A 109 -0.17 -5.13 -12.35
CA ALA A 109 0.47 -5.22 -11.04
C ALA A 109 2.00 -5.15 -11.09
N ASP A 110 2.61 -5.46 -12.24
CA ASP A 110 4.07 -5.52 -12.45
C ASP A 110 4.78 -4.25 -11.97
N TRP A 111 4.25 -3.07 -12.31
CA TRP A 111 4.90 -1.82 -11.94
C TRP A 111 4.70 -1.46 -10.46
N PHE A 112 3.50 -1.70 -9.92
CA PHE A 112 3.20 -1.36 -8.52
C PHE A 112 3.88 -2.32 -7.52
N GLU A 113 4.03 -3.59 -7.89
CA GLU A 113 4.78 -4.56 -7.08
C GLU A 113 6.27 -4.21 -7.05
N ARG A 114 6.84 -3.77 -8.18
CA ARG A 114 8.21 -3.22 -8.23
C ARG A 114 8.37 -1.95 -7.41
N GLU A 115 7.41 -1.04 -7.48
CA GLU A 115 7.41 0.18 -6.66
C GLU A 115 7.35 -0.16 -5.17
N THR A 116 6.46 -1.08 -4.77
CA THR A 116 6.34 -1.53 -3.37
C THR A 116 7.63 -2.18 -2.88
N TRP A 117 8.30 -2.97 -3.74
CA TRP A 117 9.62 -3.52 -3.43
C TRP A 117 10.69 -2.43 -3.30
N ASP A 118 10.73 -1.45 -4.20
CA ASP A 118 11.76 -0.39 -4.17
C ASP A 118 11.59 0.53 -2.94
N MET A 119 10.34 0.88 -2.61
CA MET A 119 10.00 1.82 -1.55
C MET A 119 9.95 1.22 -0.14
N TYR A 120 9.44 0.00 0.00
CA TYR A 120 9.24 -0.67 1.30
C TYR A 120 10.10 -1.91 1.49
N GLY A 121 10.62 -2.51 0.41
CA GLY A 121 11.42 -3.74 0.48
C GLY A 121 10.59 -5.02 0.63
N VAL A 122 9.30 -4.98 0.32
CA VAL A 122 8.45 -6.17 0.34
C VAL A 122 8.81 -7.06 -0.85
N LEU A 123 9.10 -8.34 -0.59
CA LEU A 123 9.47 -9.31 -1.61
C LEU A 123 8.21 -9.94 -2.24
N PHE A 124 8.22 -10.08 -3.57
CA PHE A 124 7.14 -10.72 -4.31
C PHE A 124 7.58 -12.04 -4.95
N THR A 125 6.90 -13.14 -4.66
CA THR A 125 7.15 -14.46 -5.28
C THR A 125 6.41 -14.59 -6.60
N GLY A 126 7.10 -15.09 -7.64
CA GLY A 126 6.52 -15.30 -8.97
C GLY A 126 6.43 -14.04 -9.83
N HIS A 127 7.06 -12.94 -9.42
CA HIS A 127 7.15 -11.72 -10.22
C HIS A 127 8.11 -11.90 -11.42
N PRO A 128 7.78 -11.41 -12.63
CA PRO A 128 8.61 -11.61 -13.82
C PRO A 128 9.96 -10.85 -13.78
N ASP A 129 9.97 -9.58 -13.35
CA ASP A 129 11.18 -8.74 -13.29
C ASP A 129 11.16 -7.81 -12.05
N LEU A 130 11.56 -8.33 -10.88
CA LEU A 130 11.57 -7.54 -9.65
C LEU A 130 12.90 -6.78 -9.51
N ARG A 131 12.87 -5.47 -9.78
CA ARG A 131 14.02 -4.56 -9.68
C ARG A 131 13.60 -3.12 -9.41
N ARG A 132 14.58 -2.28 -9.04
CA ARG A 132 14.40 -0.85 -8.72
C ARG A 132 13.75 -0.12 -9.91
N ILE A 133 12.95 0.89 -9.59
CA ILE A 133 12.22 1.65 -10.62
C ILE A 133 12.18 3.15 -10.33
N LEU A 134 12.11 3.56 -9.07
CA LEU A 134 12.06 4.96 -8.66
C LEU A 134 13.40 5.44 -8.09
N THR A 135 14.12 4.59 -7.36
CA THR A 135 15.40 4.95 -6.74
C THR A 135 16.55 4.93 -7.74
N ASP A 136 17.66 5.58 -7.37
CA ASP A 136 18.90 5.53 -8.15
C ASP A 136 19.46 4.10 -8.22
N TYR A 137 20.23 3.80 -9.27
CA TYR A 137 20.72 2.45 -9.56
C TYR A 137 21.57 1.85 -8.42
N GLY A 138 22.36 2.70 -7.73
CA GLY A 138 23.21 2.33 -6.60
C GLY A 138 22.59 2.63 -5.24
N PHE A 139 21.28 2.92 -5.17
CA PHE A 139 20.65 3.30 -3.92
C PHE A 139 20.58 2.12 -2.94
N GLU A 140 21.01 2.35 -1.71
CA GLU A 140 20.96 1.39 -0.62
C GLU A 140 19.85 1.78 0.37
N GLY A 141 18.95 0.83 0.64
CA GLY A 141 17.78 1.04 1.50
C GLY A 141 16.46 1.22 0.75
N HIS A 142 15.41 1.49 1.53
CA HIS A 142 14.01 1.58 1.13
C HIS A 142 13.39 2.87 1.69
N PRO A 143 13.16 3.91 0.86
CA PRO A 143 12.89 5.26 1.33
C PRO A 143 11.62 5.46 2.17
N LEU A 144 10.55 4.70 1.92
CA LEU A 144 9.26 4.92 2.58
C LEU A 144 9.10 4.14 3.89
N ARG A 145 10.14 3.42 4.31
CA ARG A 145 10.18 2.84 5.65
C ARG A 145 10.31 3.94 6.71
N LYS A 146 9.64 3.79 7.85
CA LYS A 146 9.55 4.83 8.90
C LYS A 146 10.86 5.06 9.66
N ASP A 147 11.80 4.13 9.55
CA ASP A 147 13.17 4.22 10.08
C ASP A 147 14.13 4.96 9.13
N PHE A 148 13.76 5.16 7.85
CA PHE A 148 14.62 5.85 6.89
C PHE A 148 14.59 7.38 7.10
N PRO A 149 15.74 8.06 7.17
CA PRO A 149 15.78 9.51 7.38
C PRO A 149 15.29 10.24 6.13
N THR A 150 14.53 11.32 6.30
CA THR A 150 13.97 12.13 5.19
C THR A 150 15.03 12.63 4.21
N THR A 151 16.22 12.93 4.70
CA THR A 151 17.35 13.42 3.89
C THR A 151 18.08 12.29 3.14
N GLY A 152 17.92 11.04 3.58
CA GLY A 152 18.76 9.93 3.16
C GLY A 152 20.16 9.99 3.79
N PHE A 153 21.05 9.13 3.30
CA PHE A 153 22.41 8.98 3.82
C PHE A 153 23.48 9.60 2.92
N VAL A 154 23.19 9.74 1.63
CA VAL A 154 24.15 10.18 0.61
C VAL A 154 23.65 11.39 -0.17
N GLU A 155 24.56 12.28 -0.51
CA GLU A 155 24.36 13.38 -1.46
C GLU A 155 25.30 13.22 -2.66
N VAL A 156 24.98 13.94 -3.74
CA VAL A 156 25.76 13.90 -4.98
C VAL A 156 26.38 15.25 -5.28
N ARG A 157 27.68 15.26 -5.62
CA ARG A 157 28.36 16.45 -6.13
C ARG A 157 29.22 16.12 -7.36
N TYR A 158 29.43 17.11 -8.22
CA TYR A 158 30.41 16.99 -9.29
C TYR A 158 31.82 17.23 -8.73
N ASP A 159 32.73 16.29 -8.98
CA ASP A 159 34.14 16.44 -8.67
C ASP A 159 34.93 16.77 -9.94
N ASP A 160 35.51 17.98 -9.98
CA ASP A 160 36.29 18.44 -11.13
C ASP A 160 37.60 17.65 -11.30
N ALA A 161 38.19 17.15 -10.21
CA ALA A 161 39.43 16.37 -10.27
C ALA A 161 39.19 14.99 -10.90
N ALA A 162 38.10 14.32 -10.50
CA ALA A 162 37.71 13.02 -11.03
C ALA A 162 36.88 13.11 -12.32
N LYS A 163 36.46 14.32 -12.73
CA LYS A 163 35.58 14.62 -13.87
C LYS A 163 34.29 13.79 -13.89
N ARG A 164 33.76 13.45 -12.72
CA ARG A 164 32.56 12.62 -12.55
C ARG A 164 31.72 13.06 -11.34
N VAL A 165 30.48 12.60 -11.29
CA VAL A 165 29.62 12.73 -10.10
C VAL A 165 30.07 11.72 -9.06
N VAL A 166 30.26 12.17 -7.82
CA VAL A 166 30.63 11.34 -6.67
C VAL A 166 29.50 11.37 -5.63
N TYR A 167 29.36 10.24 -4.92
CA TYR A 167 28.42 10.08 -3.81
C TYR A 167 29.20 10.27 -2.50
N GLU A 168 28.72 11.15 -1.64
CA GLU A 168 29.34 11.44 -0.34
C GLU A 168 28.29 11.40 0.77
N PRO A 169 28.67 11.15 2.04
CA PRO A 169 27.75 11.27 3.16
C PRO A 169 27.14 12.67 3.21
N VAL A 170 25.84 12.74 3.53
CA VAL A 170 25.11 14.02 3.49
C VAL A 170 25.61 15.02 4.53
N GLU A 171 25.85 16.26 4.10
CA GLU A 171 26.23 17.38 4.97
C GLU A 171 25.32 18.58 4.70
N LEU A 172 24.26 18.72 5.49
CA LEU A 172 23.32 19.83 5.34
C LEU A 172 23.84 21.10 5.99
N LYS A 173 23.92 22.19 5.22
CA LYS A 173 24.19 23.55 5.76
C LYS A 173 23.15 24.01 6.78
N GLN A 174 21.92 23.53 6.64
CA GLN A 174 20.82 23.77 7.57
C GLN A 174 20.11 22.45 7.82
N GLU A 175 20.04 22.06 9.09
CA GLU A 175 19.34 20.84 9.50
C GLU A 175 17.82 20.96 9.29
N PHE A 176 17.19 19.80 9.08
CA PHE A 176 15.75 19.69 9.03
C PHE A 176 15.15 20.01 10.40
N ARG A 177 14.29 21.03 10.46
CA ARG A 177 13.59 21.41 11.69
C ARG A 177 12.28 20.65 11.79
N ASN A 178 12.21 19.71 12.72
CA ASN A 178 10.97 19.01 13.04
C ASN A 178 10.11 19.89 13.97
N PHE A 179 8.93 20.27 13.51
CA PHE A 179 7.97 21.04 14.32
C PHE A 179 6.89 20.10 14.82
N ASP A 180 6.69 20.06 16.13
CA ASP A 180 5.56 19.36 16.72
C ASP A 180 4.31 20.24 16.64
N PHE A 181 3.36 19.84 15.79
CA PHE A 181 2.07 20.51 15.63
C PHE A 181 0.97 19.85 16.47
N MET A 182 1.29 18.83 17.28
CA MET A 182 0.31 18.14 18.10
C MET A 182 -0.17 19.06 19.23
N SER A 183 -1.49 19.24 19.31
CA SER A 183 -2.11 19.91 20.44
C SER A 183 -1.98 19.02 21.69
N PRO A 184 -1.68 19.59 22.88
CA PRO A 184 -1.71 18.85 24.13
C PRO A 184 -3.14 18.51 24.58
N TRP A 185 -4.16 19.08 23.93
CA TRP A 185 -5.58 18.83 24.19
C TRP A 185 -6.13 17.83 23.18
N GLU A 186 -6.91 16.87 23.70
CA GLU A 186 -7.69 15.95 22.86
C GLU A 186 -8.65 16.76 21.97
N GLY A 187 -8.63 16.46 20.67
CA GLY A 187 -9.48 17.13 19.69
C GLY A 187 -10.95 17.01 20.06
N THR A 188 -11.70 18.07 19.83
CA THR A 188 -13.09 18.13 20.26
C THR A 188 -13.99 17.28 19.37
N GLU A 189 -14.70 16.30 19.93
CA GLU A 189 -15.65 15.43 19.19
C GLU A 189 -16.94 16.15 18.74
N TYR A 190 -17.12 17.43 19.08
CA TYR A 190 -18.34 18.14 18.70
C TYR A 190 -18.32 18.57 17.23
N VAL A 191 -19.42 18.29 16.54
CA VAL A 191 -19.75 18.90 15.24
C VAL A 191 -19.80 20.41 15.46
N LEU A 192 -18.91 21.16 14.81
CA LEU A 192 -18.94 22.61 14.85
C LEU A 192 -20.32 23.10 14.38
N PRO A 193 -20.96 24.07 15.06
CA PRO A 193 -22.22 24.65 14.59
C PRO A 193 -22.03 25.20 13.17
N GLY A 194 -22.62 24.54 12.18
CA GLY A 194 -22.44 24.85 10.75
C GLY A 194 -21.98 23.65 9.89
N ASP A 195 -21.36 22.64 10.49
CA ASP A 195 -20.93 21.39 9.82
C ASP A 195 -22.06 20.35 9.72
N GLU A 196 -23.26 20.69 10.17
CA GLU A 196 -24.46 19.85 10.10
C GLU A 196 -24.87 19.51 8.67
N LYS A 197 -24.42 20.30 7.68
CA LYS A 197 -24.67 20.07 6.24
C LYS A 197 -23.69 19.09 5.59
N ALA A 198 -22.62 18.70 6.29
CA ALA A 198 -21.60 17.80 5.77
C ALA A 198 -21.94 16.31 5.95
N LYS A 199 -23.08 15.99 6.60
CA LYS A 199 -23.57 14.61 6.68
C LYS A 199 -24.31 14.25 5.38
N PRO A 200 -23.89 13.21 4.64
CA PRO A 200 -24.70 12.60 3.58
C PRO A 200 -25.91 11.85 4.14
#